data_AF-A0A352R4K0-F1
#
_entry.id   AF-A0A352R4K0-F1
#
_cell.length_a   1.000
_cell.length_b   1.000
_cell.length_c   1.000
_cell.angle_alpha   90.00
_cell.angle_beta   90.00
_cell.angle_gamma   90.00
#
_symmetry.space_group_name_H-M   'P 1'
#
loop_
_entity.id
_entity.type
_entity.pdbx_description
1 polymer ?
#
loop_
_entity_poly.entity_id
_entity_poly.type
_entity_poly.pdbx_seq_one_letter_code
_entity_poly.pdbx_strand_id
1 'polypeptide(L)'
;MKRSYERKVIDKARQNQWNGALELRNTLVHNNGISDNDKEYVYCKKLTLSFRKGEMTRGHHTLFPLLMNWLLEETRMWLRRANKF
;
A
#
# COMPACT_ATOMS: atom_id res chain seq x y z
N MET A 1 -5.74 -11.49 17.04
CA MET A 1 -6.39 -10.19 16.73
C MET A 1 -7.12 -10.33 15.39
N LYS A 2 -8.44 -10.09 15.32
CA LYS A 2 -9.17 -10.14 14.04
C LYS A 2 -8.69 -9.02 13.11
N ARG A 3 -8.48 -9.30 11.82
CA ARG A 3 -7.95 -8.33 10.85
C ARG A 3 -8.98 -7.23 10.57
N SER A 4 -8.54 -6.00 10.25
CA SER A 4 -9.44 -4.86 9.99
C SER A 4 -10.50 -5.14 8.90
N TYR A 5 -10.16 -5.96 7.90
CA TYR A 5 -11.09 -6.41 6.86
C TYR A 5 -12.19 -7.33 7.41
N GLU A 6 -11.84 -8.28 8.29
CA GLU A 6 -12.80 -9.20 8.92
C GLU A 6 -13.79 -8.46 9.82
N ARG A 7 -13.36 -7.33 10.40
CA ARG A 7 -14.21 -6.41 11.17
C ARG A 7 -15.02 -5.45 10.29
N LYS A 8 -14.95 -5.56 8.96
CA LYS A 8 -15.60 -4.66 7.98
C LYS A 8 -15.24 -3.18 8.17
N VAL A 9 -14.07 -2.88 8.77
CA VAL A 9 -13.57 -1.51 8.96
C VAL A 9 -12.97 -0.96 7.66
N ILE A 10 -12.46 -1.86 6.80
CA ILE A 10 -11.97 -1.57 5.46
C ILE A 10 -12.57 -2.55 4.45
N ASP A 11 -12.69 -2.11 3.21
CA ASP A 11 -13.09 -2.96 2.08
C ASP A 11 -11.88 -3.68 1.46
N LYS A 12 -12.15 -4.55 0.48
CA LYS A 12 -11.14 -5.34 -0.22
C LYS A 12 -10.14 -4.47 -1.01
N ALA A 13 -10.60 -3.35 -1.58
CA ALA A 13 -9.75 -2.46 -2.35
C ALA A 13 -8.69 -1.79 -1.44
N ARG A 14 -9.11 -1.29 -0.29
CA ARG A 14 -8.21 -0.74 0.74
C ARG A 14 -7.25 -1.78 1.29
N GLN A 15 -7.72 -3.00 1.52
CA GLN A 15 -6.85 -4.09 1.93
C GLN A 15 -5.77 -4.36 0.87
N ASN A 16 -6.14 -4.38 -0.40
CA ASN A 16 -5.19 -4.57 -1.50
C ASN A 16 -4.15 -3.44 -1.56
N GLN A 17 -4.58 -2.19 -1.40
CA GLN A 17 -3.68 -1.03 -1.34
C GLN A 17 -2.75 -1.09 -0.12
N TRP A 18 -3.22 -1.53 1.04
CA TRP A 18 -2.36 -1.77 2.20
C TRP A 18 -1.30 -2.84 1.93
N ASN A 19 -1.69 -3.94 1.27
CA ASN A 19 -0.74 -4.98 0.87
C ASN A 19 0.32 -4.43 -0.11
N GLY A 20 -0.07 -3.53 -1.02
CA GLY A 20 0.89 -2.87 -1.91
C GLY A 20 1.93 -2.01 -1.18
N ALA A 21 1.53 -1.33 -0.11
CA ALA A 21 2.42 -0.48 0.67
C ALA A 21 3.41 -1.35 1.48
N LEU A 22 2.93 -2.48 2.00
CA LEU A 22 3.77 -3.48 2.68
C LEU A 22 4.74 -4.14 1.71
N GLU A 23 4.30 -4.49 0.50
CA GLU A 23 5.16 -5.06 -0.54
C GLU A 23 6.28 -4.09 -0.92
N LEU A 24 5.96 -2.79 -1.09
CA LEU A 24 6.97 -1.77 -1.37
C LEU A 24 8.00 -1.69 -0.24
N ARG A 25 7.53 -1.59 1.01
CA ARG A 25 8.42 -1.53 2.18
C ARG A 25 9.31 -2.77 2.26
N ASN A 26 8.76 -3.96 2.04
CA ASN A 26 9.53 -5.21 2.09
C ASN A 26 10.56 -5.27 0.96
N THR A 27 10.17 -4.89 -0.24
CA THR A 27 11.06 -4.84 -1.41
C THR A 27 12.25 -3.92 -1.14
N LEU A 28 11.98 -2.70 -0.63
CA LEU A 28 13.02 -1.71 -0.33
C LEU A 28 13.94 -2.12 0.83
N VAL A 29 13.39 -2.71 1.90
CA VAL A 29 14.15 -3.00 3.12
C VAL A 29 14.86 -4.35 3.07
N HIS A 30 14.26 -5.37 2.44
CA HIS A 30 14.76 -6.74 2.51
C HIS A 30 15.36 -7.24 1.20
N ASN A 31 14.94 -6.71 0.04
CA ASN A 31 15.39 -7.19 -1.26
C ASN A 31 16.25 -6.16 -2.00
N ASN A 32 16.81 -5.16 -1.31
CA ASN A 32 17.59 -4.07 -1.91
C ASN A 32 16.85 -3.36 -3.06
N GLY A 33 15.52 -3.30 -2.95
CA GLY A 33 14.65 -2.74 -3.97
C GLY A 33 14.28 -3.70 -5.11
N ILE A 34 14.78 -4.93 -5.18
CA ILE A 34 14.49 -5.88 -6.26
C ILE A 34 13.20 -6.65 -5.99
N SER A 35 12.28 -6.68 -6.95
CA SER A 35 10.98 -7.33 -6.77
C SER A 35 11.04 -8.83 -7.04
N ASP A 36 10.36 -9.64 -6.23
CA ASP A 36 10.31 -11.10 -6.42
C ASP A 36 9.22 -11.56 -7.40
N ASN A 37 8.20 -10.73 -7.61
CA ASN A 37 6.99 -11.08 -8.36
C ASN A 37 6.50 -9.88 -9.18
N ASP A 38 5.78 -10.19 -10.27
CA ASP A 38 5.02 -9.21 -11.02
C ASP A 38 3.71 -8.90 -10.31
N LYS A 39 3.53 -7.66 -9.86
CA LYS A 39 2.31 -7.20 -9.19
C LYS A 39 2.05 -5.73 -9.45
N GLU A 40 0.78 -5.36 -9.39
CA GLU A 40 0.37 -3.97 -9.54
C GLU A 40 -0.67 -3.59 -8.48
N TYR A 41 -0.49 -2.41 -7.88
CA TYR A 41 -1.40 -1.86 -6.88
C TYR A 41 -1.78 -0.43 -7.26
N VAL A 42 -3.07 -0.20 -7.46
CA VAL A 42 -3.62 1.11 -7.85
C VAL A 42 -4.19 1.81 -6.63
N TYR A 43 -3.66 3.00 -6.32
CA TYR A 43 -4.09 3.82 -5.19
C TYR A 43 -5.08 4.89 -5.61
N CYS A 44 -4.72 5.64 -6.65
CA CYS A 44 -5.53 6.68 -7.25
C CYS A 44 -5.11 6.87 -8.71
N LYS A 45 -5.79 7.72 -9.47
CA LYS A 45 -5.45 8.01 -10.88
C LYS A 45 -3.99 8.47 -11.08
N LYS A 46 -3.31 8.94 -10.04
CA LYS A 46 -1.95 9.49 -10.08
C LYS A 46 -0.89 8.59 -9.43
N LEU A 47 -1.29 7.46 -8.84
CA LEU A 47 -0.37 6.59 -8.11
C LEU A 47 -0.71 5.11 -8.36
N THR A 48 0.23 4.46 -9.04
CA THR A 48 0.27 3.02 -9.26
C THR A 48 1.64 2.52 -8.79
N LEU A 49 1.65 1.48 -7.97
CA LEU A 49 2.86 0.74 -7.65
C LEU A 49 2.94 -0.48 -8.56
N SER A 50 3.94 -0.51 -9.43
CA SER A 50 4.21 -1.63 -10.32
C SER A 50 5.51 -2.30 -9.89
N PHE A 51 5.42 -3.60 -9.63
CA PHE A 51 6.54 -4.47 -9.33
C PHE A 51 6.76 -5.37 -10.54
N ARG A 52 8.02 -5.49 -10.95
CA ARG A 52 8.45 -6.36 -12.05
C ARG A 52 9.51 -7.29 -11.51
N LYS A 53 9.31 -8.60 -11.70
CA LYS A 53 10.20 -9.61 -11.14
C LYS A 53 11.64 -9.42 -11.63
N GLY A 54 12.59 -9.42 -10.69
CA GLY A 54 14.01 -9.21 -10.97
C GLY A 54 14.40 -7.76 -11.24
N GLU A 55 13.44 -6.83 -11.30
CA GLU A 55 13.72 -5.42 -11.51
C GLU A 55 13.80 -4.65 -10.20
N MET A 56 14.73 -3.71 -10.16
CA MET A 56 14.83 -2.74 -9.08
C MET A 56 13.66 -1.76 -9.15
N THR A 57 12.99 -1.59 -8.03
CA THR A 57 11.94 -0.61 -7.82
C THR A 57 12.51 0.78 -8.05
N ARG A 58 12.03 1.44 -9.09
CA ARG A 58 12.36 2.83 -9.40
C ARG A 58 11.14 3.69 -9.17
N GLY A 59 11.22 4.54 -8.14
CA GLY A 59 10.20 5.54 -7.87
C GLY A 59 10.41 6.80 -8.69
N HIS A 60 9.33 7.39 -9.16
CA HIS A 60 9.34 8.80 -9.56
C HIS A 60 9.40 9.69 -8.30
N HIS A 61 9.83 10.95 -8.43
CA HIS A 61 9.95 11.86 -7.27
C HIS A 61 8.61 12.07 -6.52
N THR A 62 7.48 11.77 -7.17
CA THR A 62 6.13 11.85 -6.58
C THR A 62 5.69 10.57 -5.86
N LEU A 63 6.41 9.45 -5.98
CA LEU A 63 6.03 8.15 -5.44
C LEU A 63 5.76 8.21 -3.93
N PHE A 64 6.81 8.53 -3.17
CA PHE A 64 6.74 8.53 -1.70
C PHE A 64 5.82 9.63 -1.16
N PRO A 65 5.84 10.88 -1.67
CA PRO A 65 4.89 11.91 -1.24
C PRO A 65 3.43 11.48 -1.41
N LEU A 66 3.07 10.92 -2.58
CA LEU A 66 1.69 10.50 -2.84
C LEU A 66 1.30 9.29 -1.99
N LEU A 67 2.20 8.33 -1.80
CA LEU A 67 1.94 7.15 -0.98
C LEU A 67 1.79 7.51 0.51
N MET A 68 2.64 8.39 1.04
CA MET A 68 2.53 8.89 2.42
C MET A 68 1.23 9.65 2.63
N ASN A 69 0.86 10.52 1.68
CA ASN A 69 -0.41 11.23 1.74
C ASN A 69 -1.60 10.26 1.79
N TRP A 70 -1.58 9.20 0.97
CA TRP A 70 -2.59 8.15 1.01
C TRP A 70 -2.61 7.41 2.35
N LEU A 71 -1.44 7.04 2.90
CA LEU A 71 -1.33 6.34 4.18
C LEU A 71 -1.93 7.14 5.34
N LEU A 72 -1.66 8.44 5.40
CA LEU A 72 -2.20 9.34 6.42
C LEU A 72 -3.72 9.43 6.32
N GLU A 73 -4.25 9.60 5.11
CA GLU A 73 -5.70 9.67 4.87
C GLU A 73 -6.42 8.38 5.23
N GLU A 74 -5.88 7.23 4.81
CA GLU A 74 -6.50 5.93 5.12
C GLU A 74 -6.39 5.60 6.62
N THR A 75 -5.32 6.02 7.29
CA THR A 75 -5.21 5.89 8.77
C THR A 75 -6.25 6.75 9.48
N ARG A 76 -6.44 8.00 9.04
CA ARG A 76 -7.47 8.91 9.55
C ARG A 76 -8.86 8.32 9.37
N MET A 77 -9.15 7.75 8.20
CA MET A 77 -10.41 7.10 7.91
C MET A 77 -10.62 5.84 8.76
N TRP A 78 -9.59 5.02 8.92
CA TRP A 78 -9.63 3.83 9.76
C TRP A 78 -9.95 4.19 11.21
N LEU A 79 -9.28 5.18 11.80
CA LEU A 79 -9.55 5.65 13.16
C LEU A 79 -11.02 6.09 13.34
N ARG A 80 -11.54 6.86 12.38
CA ARG A 80 -12.95 7.30 12.40
C ARG A 80 -13.93 6.14 12.30
N ARG A 81 -13.63 5.09 11.54
CA ARG A 81 -14.49 3.91 11.40
C ARG A 81 -14.38 2.99 12.60
N ALA A 82 -13.17 2.78 13.11
CA ALA A 82 -12.91 1.93 14.27
C ALA A 82 -13.59 2.47 15.54
N ASN A 83 -13.63 3.79 15.72
CA ASN A 83 -14.29 4.46 16.85
C ASN A 83 -15.81 4.60 16.70
N LYS A 84 -16.40 4.14 15.58
CA LYS A 84 -17.87 4.07 15.39
C LYS A 84 -18.46 2.71 15.78
N PHE A 85 -17.60 1.76 16.18
CA PHE A 85 -17.97 0.44 16.69
C PHE A 85 -17.52 0.31 18.15
#